data_AF-W1XVM1-F1
#
_entry.id   AF-W1XVM1-F1
#
_cell.length_a   1.000
_cell.length_b   1.000
_cell.length_c   1.000
_cell.angle_alpha   90.00
_cell.angle_beta   90.00
_cell.angle_gamma   90.00
#
_symmetry.space_group_name_H-M   'P 1'
#
loop_
_entity.id
_entity.type
_entity.pdbx_description
1 polymer ?
#
loop_
_entity_poly.entity_id
_entity_poly.type
_entity_poly.pdbx_seq_one_letter_code
_entity_poly.pdbx_strand_id
1 'polypeptide(L)'
;EHLYKIPLNLQGQNREQIVCDHLKLDVPEADMTDWSAMVDKVMNLKKQVKIALVGKYVELPDAYISVVEALKHSGYANDAEIKLNWVNANDVTTENVTELLKDADGIIVPGGFGHRGTEGK
;
A
#
# COMPACT_ATOMS: atom_id res chain seq x y z
N GLU A 1 5.42 8.13 10.08
CA GLU A 1 6.30 8.29 8.90
C GLU A 1 5.67 7.62 7.70
N HIS A 2 5.88 8.12 6.47
CA HIS A 2 5.27 7.57 5.26
C HIS A 2 6.30 7.50 4.12
N LEU A 3 6.27 6.42 3.32
CA LEU A 3 7.20 6.18 2.21
C LEU A 3 7.32 7.38 1.26
N TYR A 4 6.19 7.99 0.92
CA TYR A 4 6.12 9.13 0.01
C TYR A 4 6.77 10.42 0.52
N LYS A 5 7.15 10.51 1.80
CA LYS A 5 7.93 11.65 2.32
C LYS A 5 9.39 11.61 1.89
N ILE A 6 9.91 10.46 1.46
CA ILE A 6 11.34 10.29 1.16
C ILE A 6 11.82 11.29 0.09
N PRO A 7 11.15 11.48 -1.06
CA PRO A 7 11.58 12.46 -2.06
C PRO A 7 11.67 13.89 -1.52
N LEU A 8 10.67 14.33 -0.74
CA LEU A 8 10.67 15.67 -0.11
C LEU A 8 11.81 15.83 0.90
N ASN A 9 12.09 14.78 1.67
CA ASN A 9 13.20 14.80 2.64
C ASN A 9 14.57 14.84 1.95
N LEU A 10 14.70 14.24 0.75
CA LEU A 10 15.92 14.31 -0.06
C LEU A 10 16.08 15.72 -0.64
N GLN A 11 15.00 16.31 -1.16
CA GLN A 11 14.98 17.70 -1.65
C GLN A 11 15.33 18.71 -0.56
N GLY A 12 14.76 18.57 0.64
CA GLY A 12 15.10 19.43 1.78
C GLY A 12 16.57 19.34 2.23
N GLN A 13 17.33 18.38 1.71
CA GLN A 13 18.77 18.21 1.96
C GLN A 13 19.63 18.49 0.71
N ASN A 14 19.05 19.02 -0.38
CA ASN A 14 19.71 19.28 -1.67
C ASN A 14 20.44 18.04 -2.25
N ARG A 15 19.89 16.83 -2.06
CA ARG A 15 20.58 15.58 -2.44
C ARG A 15 20.55 15.33 -3.94
N GLU A 16 19.46 15.71 -4.59
CA GLU A 16 19.27 15.74 -6.04
C GLU A 16 20.25 16.68 -6.73
N GLN A 17 20.56 17.83 -6.13
CA GLN A 17 21.54 18.77 -6.71
C GLN A 17 22.94 18.14 -6.77
N ILE A 18 23.36 17.43 -5.71
CA ILE A 18 24.65 16.72 -5.69
C ILE A 18 24.75 15.72 -6.85
N VAL A 19 23.65 15.02 -7.16
CA VAL A 19 23.60 14.08 -8.29
C VAL A 19 23.69 14.83 -9.62
N CYS A 20 22.96 15.93 -9.78
CA CYS A 20 23.00 16.76 -10.99
C CYS A 20 24.40 17.33 -11.24
N ASP A 21 25.05 17.87 -10.20
CA ASP A 21 26.41 18.41 -10.27
C ASP A 21 27.42 17.34 -10.66
N HIS A 22 27.33 16.16 -10.05
CA HIS A 22 28.23 15.04 -10.34
C HIS A 22 28.10 14.57 -11.79
N LEU A 23 26.87 14.52 -12.30
CA LEU A 23 26.56 14.10 -13.66
C LEU A 23 26.65 15.26 -14.69
N LYS A 24 26.96 16.49 -14.24
CA LYS A 24 27.04 17.70 -15.05
C LYS A 24 25.74 17.99 -15.81
N LEU A 25 24.61 17.80 -15.15
CA LEU A 25 23.28 18.10 -15.69
C LEU A 25 22.93 19.56 -15.37
N ASP A 26 22.63 20.35 -16.40
CA ASP A 26 22.09 21.70 -16.27
C ASP A 26 20.56 21.63 -16.41
N VAL A 27 19.88 21.49 -15.28
CA VAL A 27 18.43 21.32 -15.19
C VAL A 27 17.87 22.19 -14.07
N PRO A 28 16.62 22.67 -14.20
CA PRO A 28 15.98 23.42 -13.13
C PRO A 28 15.74 22.54 -11.89
N GLU A 29 15.48 23.21 -10.75
CA GLU A 29 15.02 22.54 -9.53
C GLU A 29 13.74 21.75 -9.79
N ALA A 30 13.62 20.57 -9.17
CA ALA A 30 12.46 19.72 -9.33
C ALA A 30 11.20 20.38 -8.75
N ASP A 31 10.17 20.54 -9.57
CA ASP A 31 8.84 20.94 -9.10
C ASP A 31 8.20 19.77 -8.33
N MET A 32 8.00 19.97 -7.03
CA MET A 32 7.45 18.98 -6.13
C MET A 32 6.00 19.30 -5.70
N THR A 33 5.31 20.20 -6.41
CA THR A 33 3.95 20.65 -6.08
C THR A 33 2.97 19.49 -5.96
N ASP A 34 2.84 18.66 -7.01
CA ASP A 34 1.90 17.53 -7.03
C ASP A 34 2.28 16.46 -6.01
N TRP A 35 3.58 16.23 -5.82
CA TRP A 35 4.08 15.24 -4.87
C TRP A 35 3.80 15.67 -3.43
N SER A 36 3.99 16.95 -3.12
CA SER A 36 3.70 17.53 -1.80
C SER A 36 2.21 17.45 -1.50
N ALA A 37 1.35 17.81 -2.47
CA ALA A 37 -0.09 17.69 -2.33
C ALA A 37 -0.53 16.23 -2.09
N MET A 38 0.08 15.26 -2.78
CA MET A 38 -0.18 13.83 -2.53
C MET A 38 0.24 13.41 -1.13
N VAL A 39 1.45 13.79 -0.69
CA VAL A 39 1.93 13.49 0.67
C VAL A 39 0.99 14.08 1.73
N ASP A 40 0.59 15.34 1.56
CA ASP A 40 -0.32 16.01 2.48
C ASP A 40 -1.68 15.29 2.54
N LYS A 41 -2.21 14.85 1.40
CA LYS A 41 -3.45 14.06 1.34
C LYS A 41 -3.30 12.75 2.10
N VAL A 42 -2.24 11.99 1.83
CA VAL A 42 -1.98 10.69 2.44
C VAL A 42 -1.83 10.80 3.97
N MET A 43 -1.25 11.89 4.46
CA MET A 43 -1.05 12.12 5.89
C MET A 43 -2.32 12.59 6.64
N ASN A 44 -3.38 12.99 5.93
CA ASN A 44 -4.54 13.67 6.51
C ASN A 44 -5.90 13.04 6.17
N LEU A 45 -5.93 11.77 5.78
CA LEU A 45 -7.13 11.02 5.42
C LEU A 45 -8.19 11.05 6.54
N LYS A 46 -9.47 11.17 6.19
CA LYS A 46 -10.56 11.34 7.17
C LYS A 46 -11.40 10.09 7.41
N LYS A 47 -11.42 9.16 6.46
CA LYS A 47 -12.21 7.93 6.56
C LYS A 47 -11.30 6.73 6.78
N GLN A 48 -11.93 5.62 7.13
CA GLN A 48 -11.25 4.33 7.25
C GLN A 48 -12.11 3.24 6.61
N VAL A 49 -11.47 2.31 5.92
CA VAL A 49 -12.11 1.13 5.33
C VAL A 49 -11.29 -0.10 5.69
N LYS A 50 -11.94 -1.12 6.25
CA LYS A 50 -11.34 -2.39 6.61
C LYS A 50 -11.44 -3.37 5.45
N ILE A 51 -10.29 -3.80 4.93
CA ILE A 51 -10.22 -4.78 3.85
C ILE A 51 -9.57 -6.05 4.36
N ALA A 52 -10.26 -7.18 4.25
CA ALA A 52 -9.65 -8.49 4.48
C ALA A 52 -8.92 -8.93 3.21
N LEU A 53 -7.62 -9.20 3.31
CA LEU A 53 -6.81 -9.76 2.24
C LEU A 53 -6.56 -11.24 2.54
N VAL A 54 -7.23 -12.11 1.79
CA VAL A 54 -7.19 -13.57 1.97
C VAL A 54 -6.11 -14.18 1.09
N GLY A 55 -4.89 -14.27 1.64
CA GLY A 55 -3.68 -14.62 0.90
C GLY A 55 -3.10 -15.97 1.32
N LYS A 56 -2.31 -16.58 0.44
CA LYS A 56 -1.53 -17.79 0.76
C LYS A 56 -0.27 -17.46 1.56
N TYR A 57 0.34 -16.32 1.28
CA TYR A 57 1.62 -15.88 1.85
C TYR A 57 1.43 -14.65 2.73
N VAL A 58 0.50 -14.70 3.69
CA VAL A 58 0.26 -13.55 4.58
C VAL A 58 1.41 -13.26 5.54
N GLU A 59 2.25 -14.26 5.82
CA GLU A 59 3.46 -14.10 6.62
C GLU A 59 4.57 -13.34 5.89
N LEU A 60 4.47 -13.20 4.57
CA LEU A 60 5.38 -12.40 3.75
C LEU A 60 4.59 -11.29 3.03
N PRO A 61 4.38 -10.13 3.67
CA PRO A 61 3.60 -9.03 3.10
C PRO A 61 4.08 -8.58 1.71
N ASP A 62 5.37 -8.72 1.42
CA ASP A 62 5.98 -8.38 0.14
C ASP A 62 5.43 -9.19 -1.03
N ALA A 63 4.89 -10.40 -0.80
CA ALA A 63 4.26 -11.21 -1.83
C ALA A 63 3.05 -10.51 -2.48
N TYR A 64 2.47 -9.52 -1.79
CA TYR A 64 1.30 -8.78 -2.22
C TYR A 64 1.55 -7.27 -2.31
N ILE A 65 2.80 -6.81 -2.34
CA ILE A 65 3.16 -5.38 -2.30
C ILE A 65 2.39 -4.55 -3.33
N SER A 66 2.31 -5.00 -4.58
CA SER A 66 1.60 -4.26 -5.64
C SER A 66 0.09 -4.20 -5.42
N VAL A 67 -0.50 -5.26 -4.84
CA VAL A 67 -1.94 -5.29 -4.50
C VAL A 67 -2.22 -4.33 -3.35
N VAL A 68 -1.40 -4.38 -2.31
CA VAL A 68 -1.51 -3.50 -1.14
C VAL A 68 -1.35 -2.04 -1.55
N GLU A 69 -0.39 -1.73 -2.42
CA GLU A 69 -0.15 -0.35 -2.83
C GLU A 69 -1.27 0.18 -3.74
N ALA A 70 -1.78 -0.64 -4.65
CA ALA A 70 -2.96 -0.28 -5.45
C ALA A 70 -4.18 0.01 -4.57
N LEU A 71 -4.42 -0.80 -3.53
CA LEU A 71 -5.51 -0.56 -2.57
C LEU A 71 -5.31 0.75 -1.80
N LYS A 72 -4.10 1.01 -1.30
CA LYS A 72 -3.79 2.28 -0.62
C LYS A 72 -4.04 3.48 -1.53
N HIS A 73 -3.62 3.44 -2.79
CA HIS A 73 -3.83 4.52 -3.75
C HIS A 73 -5.31 4.76 -4.05
N SER A 74 -6.11 3.68 -4.12
CA SER A 74 -7.57 3.79 -4.17
C SER A 74 -8.13 4.48 -2.92
N GLY A 75 -7.64 4.11 -1.74
CA GLY A 75 -7.98 4.77 -0.47
C GLY A 75 -7.65 6.27 -0.49
N TYR A 76 -6.45 6.62 -0.93
CA TYR A 76 -6.02 8.02 -1.06
C TYR A 76 -6.93 8.81 -1.99
N ALA A 77 -7.33 8.25 -3.14
CA ALA A 77 -8.29 8.91 -4.03
C ALA A 77 -9.63 9.21 -3.34
N ASN A 78 -10.08 8.32 -2.44
CA ASN A 78 -11.37 8.37 -1.75
C ASN A 78 -11.35 9.01 -0.34
N ASP A 79 -10.22 9.62 0.06
CA ASP A 79 -10.03 10.19 1.40
C ASP A 79 -10.21 9.15 2.53
N ALA A 80 -9.75 7.93 2.27
CA ALA A 80 -9.90 6.78 3.17
C ALA A 80 -8.57 6.06 3.41
N GLU A 81 -8.26 5.82 4.67
CA GLU A 81 -7.17 4.93 5.07
C GLU A 81 -7.63 3.47 4.94
N ILE A 82 -6.89 2.66 4.17
CA ILE A 82 -7.14 1.22 4.08
C ILE A 82 -6.49 0.51 5.27
N LYS A 83 -7.31 -0.13 6.12
CA LYS A 83 -6.86 -1.04 7.16
C LYS A 83 -6.93 -2.47 6.66
N LEU A 84 -5.78 -3.08 6.46
CA LEU A 84 -5.70 -4.47 6.00
C LEU A 84 -5.78 -5.43 7.18
N ASN A 85 -6.73 -6.36 7.11
CA ASN A 85 -6.74 -7.58 7.90
C ASN A 85 -6.18 -8.71 7.04
N TRP A 86 -5.05 -9.28 7.45
CA TRP A 86 -4.40 -10.34 6.70
C TRP A 86 -4.97 -11.69 7.15
N VAL A 87 -5.57 -12.42 6.21
CA VAL A 87 -6.19 -13.72 6.49
C VAL A 87 -5.45 -14.78 5.71
N ASN A 88 -4.90 -15.78 6.40
CA ASN A 88 -4.25 -16.91 5.76
C ASN A 88 -5.30 -17.80 5.13
N ALA A 89 -5.26 -17.96 3.81
CA ALA A 89 -6.20 -18.79 3.07
C ALA A 89 -6.18 -20.26 3.50
N ASN A 90 -5.08 -20.76 4.10
CA ASN A 90 -5.03 -22.14 4.60
C ASN A 90 -5.82 -22.34 5.91
N ASP A 91 -6.11 -21.26 6.64
CA ASP A 91 -6.82 -21.31 7.92
C ASP A 91 -8.32 -21.08 7.74
N VAL A 92 -8.76 -20.73 6.53
CA VAL A 92 -10.16 -20.47 6.20
C VAL A 92 -10.89 -21.79 5.96
N THR A 93 -11.98 -22.01 6.68
CA THR A 93 -12.90 -23.14 6.52
C THR A 93 -14.35 -22.66 6.45
N THR A 94 -15.25 -23.54 6.01
CA THR A 94 -16.69 -23.23 5.94
C THR A 94 -17.29 -22.85 7.29
N GLU A 95 -16.73 -23.34 8.40
CA GLU A 95 -17.22 -23.12 9.75
C GLU A 95 -16.73 -21.79 10.34
N ASN A 96 -15.54 -21.31 9.95
CA ASN A 96 -14.91 -20.15 10.57
C ASN A 96 -14.91 -18.89 9.71
N VAL A 97 -15.17 -18.99 8.39
CA VAL A 97 -15.05 -17.87 7.44
C VAL A 97 -15.91 -16.67 7.83
N THR A 98 -17.12 -16.91 8.34
CA THR A 98 -18.02 -15.84 8.79
C THR A 98 -17.38 -15.04 9.93
N GLU A 99 -16.80 -15.73 10.91
CA GLU A 99 -16.17 -15.09 12.07
C GLU A 99 -14.87 -14.39 11.69
N LEU A 100 -14.07 -14.97 10.78
CA LEU A 100 -12.82 -14.37 10.29
C LEU A 100 -13.02 -13.08 9.51
N LEU A 101 -14.14 -12.96 8.78
CA LEU A 101 -14.38 -11.87 7.83
C LEU A 101 -15.48 -10.89 8.26
N LYS A 102 -16.18 -11.12 9.39
CA LYS A 102 -17.34 -10.32 9.81
C LYS A 102 -17.10 -8.82 9.93
N ASP A 103 -15.88 -8.42 10.28
CA ASP A 103 -15.52 -7.02 10.55
C ASP A 103 -14.96 -6.30 9.31
N ALA A 104 -14.90 -6.98 8.16
CA ALA A 104 -14.38 -6.43 6.92
C ALA A 104 -15.48 -5.70 6.14
N ASP A 105 -15.16 -4.50 5.65
CA ASP A 105 -16.01 -3.75 4.72
C ASP A 105 -15.88 -4.28 3.28
N GLY A 106 -14.78 -5.00 3.00
CA GLY A 106 -14.53 -5.64 1.71
C GLY A 106 -13.51 -6.77 1.82
N ILE A 107 -13.58 -7.71 0.88
CA ILE A 107 -12.70 -8.89 0.83
C ILE A 107 -11.95 -8.88 -0.50
N ILE A 108 -10.63 -9.05 -0.44
CA ILE A 108 -9.74 -9.20 -1.60
C ILE A 108 -9.11 -10.57 -1.54
N VAL A 109 -9.35 -11.37 -2.57
CA VAL A 109 -8.72 -12.68 -2.77
C VAL A 109 -7.71 -12.54 -3.92
N PRO A 110 -6.44 -12.20 -3.64
CA PRO A 110 -5.44 -12.00 -4.68
C PRO A 110 -5.05 -13.33 -5.35
N GLY A 111 -4.37 -13.24 -6.49
CA GLY A 111 -3.76 -14.39 -7.14
C GLY A 111 -2.81 -15.17 -6.21
N GLY A 112 -2.63 -16.45 -6.48
CA GLY A 112 -1.66 -17.29 -5.77
C GLY A 112 -1.09 -18.33 -6.71
N PHE A 113 0.23 -18.44 -6.77
CA PHE A 113 0.90 -19.43 -7.62
C PHE A 113 0.87 -20.82 -6.97
N GLY A 114 0.58 -21.84 -7.77
CA GLY A 114 0.49 -23.25 -7.35
C GLY A 114 -0.83 -23.65 -6.68
N HIS A 115 -0.97 -24.93 -6.35
CA HIS A 115 -2.25 -25.53 -5.92
C HIS A 115 -2.56 -25.45 -4.42
N ARG A 116 -1.60 -25.10 -3.56
CA ARG A 116 -1.85 -25.00 -2.11
C ARG A 116 -2.64 -23.73 -1.76
N GLY A 117 -3.59 -23.86 -0.82
CA GLY A 117 -4.37 -22.74 -0.29
C GLY A 117 -5.46 -22.24 -1.23
N THR A 118 -5.92 -23.07 -2.18
CA THR A 118 -7.04 -22.76 -3.07
C THR A 118 -8.40 -23.06 -2.44
N GLU A 119 -8.47 -23.96 -1.47
CA GLU A 119 -9.74 -24.39 -0.86
C GLU A 119 -10.36 -23.32 0.04
N GLY A 120 -9.54 -22.49 0.69
CA GLY A 120 -9.99 -21.37 1.52
C GLY A 120 -10.05 -20.01 0.80
N LYS A 121 -9.85 -19.99 -0.53
CA LYS A 121 -10.04 -18.80 -1.38
C LYS A 121 -11.44 -18.80 -1.99
#